data_AF-A0A3D5X456-F1
#
_entry.id   AF-A0A3D5X456-F1
#
_cell.length_a   1.000
_cell.length_b   1.000
_cell.length_c   1.000
_cell.angle_alpha   90.00
_cell.angle_beta   90.00
_cell.angle_gamma   90.00
#
_symmetry.space_group_name_H-M   'P 1'
#
loop_
_entity.id
_entity.type
_entity.pdbx_description
1 polymer ?
#
loop_
_entity_poly.entity_id
_entity_poly.type
_entity_poly.pdbx_seq_one_letter_code
_entity_poly.pdbx_strand_id
1 'polypeptide(L)'
;YFELYNLPLEQGSFYTEMQQDQGVPVCIIGANIKNKFFSKTSPIGQYIKFGHVWLQVVGVLQKTDLSITGFESAGVNVYNDNVYIPIKTMLMRYQNRALVNAKRLQSTTTISGRGFIMRGVSTKSQSSQNYHQLDRIVVQVKETQDIPSTTDVLSRMLMRRHAGVKDFEIIVPELLLKQQQRTKDIFNIVLGAIASISLVVGGIGIMNIMFASVMERIKEIGTRLAIGAKKADIVAQFLAEAVLISVSGGFIGIMLGILLSFLINRFADILTVISPLSVFVAFGVSAAVGVIFGLSPAKRAAEKDPIESLRYE
;
A
#
# COMPACT_ATOMS: atom_id res chain seq x y z
N TYR A 1 -9.58 -13.98 -13.86
CA TYR A 1 -10.48 -12.81 -13.67
C TYR A 1 -10.96 -12.73 -12.22
N PHE A 2 -11.65 -13.75 -11.69
CA PHE A 2 -12.18 -13.71 -10.32
C PHE A 2 -11.07 -13.57 -9.26
N GLU A 3 -9.96 -14.29 -9.42
CA GLU A 3 -8.78 -14.13 -8.56
C GLU A 3 -8.18 -12.72 -8.63
N LEU A 4 -8.03 -12.18 -9.84
CA LEU A 4 -7.46 -10.85 -10.08
C LEU A 4 -8.23 -9.73 -9.38
N TYR A 5 -9.55 -9.82 -9.37
CA TYR A 5 -10.43 -8.85 -8.73
C TYR A 5 -10.83 -9.25 -7.29
N ASN A 6 -10.24 -10.33 -6.76
CA ASN A 6 -10.56 -10.90 -5.45
C ASN A 6 -12.08 -11.04 -5.23
N LEU A 7 -12.76 -11.69 -6.17
CA LEU A 7 -14.20 -11.94 -6.14
C LEU A 7 -14.46 -13.37 -5.66
N PRO A 8 -14.68 -13.61 -4.35
CA PRO A 8 -14.94 -14.93 -3.82
C PRO A 8 -16.32 -15.45 -4.22
N LEU A 9 -16.45 -16.78 -4.28
CA LEU A 9 -17.72 -17.46 -4.48
C LEU A 9 -18.43 -17.64 -3.14
N GLU A 10 -19.74 -17.37 -3.12
CA GLU A 10 -20.62 -17.76 -2.01
C GLU A 10 -20.98 -19.25 -2.12
N GLN A 11 -21.27 -19.70 -3.35
CA GLN A 11 -21.76 -21.05 -3.63
C GLN A 11 -21.23 -21.55 -4.98
N GLY A 12 -20.98 -22.85 -5.08
CA GLY A 12 -20.59 -23.53 -6.34
C GLY A 12 -19.09 -23.55 -6.57
N SER A 13 -18.68 -23.55 -7.84
CA SER A 13 -17.28 -23.64 -8.23
C SER A 13 -16.95 -22.68 -9.37
N PHE A 14 -15.66 -22.35 -9.53
CA PHE A 14 -15.16 -21.66 -10.70
C PHE A 14 -15.21 -22.56 -11.94
N TYR A 15 -14.99 -21.98 -13.12
CA TYR A 15 -15.00 -22.75 -14.35
C TYR A 15 -13.89 -23.80 -14.38
N THR A 16 -14.22 -25.00 -14.86
CA THR A 16 -13.23 -26.03 -15.16
C THR A 16 -12.59 -25.77 -16.52
N GLU A 17 -11.39 -26.30 -16.76
CA GLU A 17 -10.69 -26.17 -18.06
C GLU A 17 -11.57 -26.65 -19.23
N MET A 18 -12.24 -27.79 -19.06
CA MET A 18 -13.19 -28.31 -20.05
C MET A 18 -14.30 -27.30 -20.39
N GLN A 19 -14.87 -26.62 -19.39
CA GLN A 19 -15.92 -25.62 -19.60
C GLN A 19 -15.40 -24.39 -20.35
N GLN A 20 -14.16 -23.97 -20.08
CA GLN A 20 -13.54 -22.83 -20.74
C GLN A 20 -13.16 -23.12 -22.18
N ASP A 21 -12.56 -24.28 -22.46
CA ASP A 21 -12.02 -24.62 -23.78
C ASP A 21 -13.08 -25.07 -24.78
N GLN A 22 -14.06 -25.86 -24.33
CA GLN A 22 -15.14 -26.37 -25.18
C GLN A 22 -16.27 -25.35 -25.40
N GLY A 23 -16.25 -24.20 -24.72
CA GLY A 23 -17.30 -23.18 -24.84
C GLY A 23 -18.67 -23.69 -24.36
N VAL A 24 -18.66 -24.47 -23.26
CA VAL A 24 -19.86 -25.00 -22.62
C VAL A 24 -20.73 -23.82 -22.15
N PRO A 25 -22.07 -23.85 -22.33
CA PRO A 25 -22.94 -22.75 -21.95
C PRO A 25 -23.15 -22.70 -20.43
N VAL A 26 -22.11 -22.31 -19.69
CA VAL A 26 -22.13 -22.11 -18.23
C VAL A 26 -21.94 -20.65 -17.86
N CYS A 27 -22.44 -20.25 -16.70
CA CYS A 27 -22.26 -18.91 -16.16
C CYS A 27 -22.06 -18.90 -14.64
N ILE A 28 -21.41 -17.84 -14.17
CA ILE A 28 -21.33 -17.46 -12.76
C ILE A 28 -22.13 -16.17 -12.61
N ILE A 29 -22.97 -16.06 -11.58
CA ILE A 29 -23.87 -14.90 -11.40
C ILE A 29 -23.49 -14.09 -10.17
N GLY A 30 -23.74 -12.78 -10.21
CA GLY A 30 -23.62 -11.91 -9.05
C GLY A 30 -24.73 -12.12 -8.01
N ALA A 31 -24.48 -11.69 -6.78
CA ALA A 31 -25.38 -11.89 -5.64
C ALA A 31 -26.78 -11.28 -5.83
N ASN A 32 -26.89 -10.14 -6.50
CA ASN A 32 -28.19 -9.50 -6.74
C ASN A 32 -29.02 -10.29 -7.77
N ILE A 33 -28.38 -10.89 -8.77
CA ILE A 33 -29.04 -11.76 -9.75
C ILE A 33 -29.59 -13.00 -9.05
N LYS A 34 -28.82 -13.61 -8.15
CA LYS A 34 -29.32 -14.70 -7.29
C LYS A 34 -30.56 -14.26 -6.51
N ASN A 35 -30.50 -13.13 -5.81
CA ASN A 35 -31.62 -12.66 -5.00
C ASN A 35 -32.87 -12.33 -5.83
N LYS A 36 -32.70 -11.85 -7.07
CA LYS A 36 -33.80 -11.46 -7.96
C LYS A 36 -34.47 -12.65 -8.66
N PHE A 37 -33.68 -13.64 -9.10
CA PHE A 37 -34.19 -14.77 -9.91
C PHE A 37 -34.35 -16.07 -9.11
N PHE A 38 -33.64 -16.22 -8.00
CA PHE A 38 -33.55 -17.47 -7.23
C PHE A 38 -33.71 -17.22 -5.71
N SER A 39 -34.68 -16.40 -5.30
CA SER A 39 -34.82 -15.97 -3.89
C SER A 39 -35.11 -17.09 -2.90
N LYS A 40 -35.63 -18.24 -3.37
CA LYS A 40 -36.08 -19.36 -2.52
C LYS A 40 -35.47 -20.72 -2.90
N THR A 41 -34.58 -20.76 -3.88
CA THR A 41 -34.07 -22.02 -4.45
C THR A 41 -32.57 -21.89 -4.69
N SER A 42 -31.84 -23.01 -4.59
CA SER A 42 -30.42 -23.02 -4.95
C SER A 42 -30.27 -22.69 -6.44
N PRO A 43 -29.50 -21.66 -6.80
CA PRO A 43 -29.28 -21.28 -8.19
C PRO A 43 -28.35 -22.26 -8.92
N ILE A 44 -27.54 -23.05 -8.21
CA ILE A 44 -26.58 -23.96 -8.83
C ILE A 44 -27.30 -25.05 -9.63
N GLY A 45 -26.82 -25.29 -10.84
CA GLY A 45 -27.36 -26.29 -11.77
C GLY A 45 -28.61 -25.83 -12.51
N GLN A 46 -29.23 -24.73 -12.10
CA GLN A 46 -30.38 -24.13 -12.79
C GLN A 46 -29.93 -23.39 -14.05
N TYR A 47 -30.87 -23.19 -14.96
CA TYR A 47 -30.62 -22.48 -16.21
C TYR A 47 -31.16 -21.06 -16.15
N ILE A 48 -30.33 -20.10 -16.56
CA ILE A 48 -30.70 -18.71 -16.79
C ILE A 48 -30.61 -18.40 -18.27
N LYS A 49 -31.63 -17.73 -18.81
CA LYS A 49 -31.63 -17.29 -20.20
C LYS A 49 -30.97 -15.93 -20.29
N PHE A 50 -29.90 -15.82 -21.07
CA PHE A 50 -29.25 -14.56 -21.39
C PHE A 50 -29.31 -14.32 -22.91
N GLY A 51 -30.06 -13.30 -23.34
CA GLY A 51 -30.40 -13.13 -24.75
C GLY A 51 -31.22 -14.30 -25.28
N HIS A 52 -30.69 -15.00 -26.29
CA HIS A 52 -31.29 -16.19 -26.91
C HIS A 52 -30.65 -17.51 -26.42
N VAL A 53 -29.68 -17.46 -25.53
CA VAL A 53 -28.90 -18.63 -25.09
C VAL A 53 -29.26 -19.00 -23.64
N TRP A 54 -29.46 -20.28 -23.38
CA TRP A 54 -29.60 -20.81 -22.02
C TRP A 54 -28.22 -21.13 -21.45
N LEU A 55 -27.95 -20.65 -20.24
CA LEU A 55 -26.69 -20.84 -19.53
C LEU A 55 -26.97 -21.56 -18.21
N GLN A 56 -26.20 -22.58 -17.90
CA GLN A 56 -26.27 -23.26 -16.61
C GLN A 56 -25.46 -22.50 -15.56
N VAL A 57 -26.05 -22.23 -14.41
CA VAL A 57 -25.37 -21.54 -13.31
C VAL A 57 -24.48 -22.54 -12.56
N VAL A 58 -23.17 -22.31 -12.58
CA VAL A 58 -22.17 -23.17 -11.89
C VAL A 58 -21.65 -22.56 -10.59
N GLY A 59 -21.83 -21.26 -10.41
CA GLY A 59 -21.37 -20.54 -9.22
C GLY A 59 -22.09 -19.22 -9.01
N VAL A 60 -22.03 -18.75 -7.77
CA VAL A 60 -22.56 -17.46 -7.34
C VAL A 60 -21.49 -16.71 -6.57
N LEU A 61 -21.27 -15.45 -6.95
CA LEU A 61 -20.34 -14.58 -6.24
C LEU A 61 -20.91 -14.12 -4.89
N GLN A 62 -20.03 -14.00 -3.90
CA GLN A 62 -20.36 -13.35 -2.63
C GLN A 62 -20.73 -11.90 -2.87
N LYS A 63 -21.77 -11.43 -2.16
CA LYS A 63 -22.16 -10.02 -2.21
C LYS A 63 -20.97 -9.16 -1.78
N THR A 64 -20.53 -8.31 -2.70
CA THR A 64 -19.41 -7.40 -2.47
C THR A 64 -19.98 -5.99 -2.34
N ASP A 65 -19.78 -5.35 -1.20
CA ASP A 65 -20.19 -3.95 -0.96
C ASP A 65 -19.09 -2.94 -1.37
N LEU A 66 -17.98 -3.43 -1.94
CA LEU A 66 -16.87 -2.61 -2.43
C LEU A 66 -17.30 -1.84 -3.70
N SER A 67 -17.78 -0.62 -3.50
CA SER A 67 -17.80 0.42 -4.52
C SER A 67 -16.38 0.96 -4.66
N ILE A 68 -15.60 0.41 -5.61
CA ILE A 68 -14.30 1.01 -5.94
C ILE A 68 -14.60 2.32 -6.69
N THR A 69 -14.56 3.41 -5.95
CA THR A 69 -14.67 4.81 -6.39
C THR A 69 -13.51 5.14 -7.32
N GLY A 70 -13.63 4.81 -8.59
CA GLY A 70 -12.64 5.14 -9.61
C GLY A 70 -13.03 4.72 -11.03
N PHE A 71 -13.97 3.79 -11.18
CA PHE A 71 -14.42 3.30 -12.48
C PHE A 71 -15.93 3.48 -12.74
N GLU A 72 -16.65 4.14 -11.84
CA GLU A 72 -18.08 4.37 -11.99
C GLU A 72 -18.39 5.85 -12.25
N SER A 73 -18.51 6.20 -13.53
CA SER A 73 -19.30 7.37 -13.93
C SER A 73 -20.82 7.09 -13.90
N ALA A 74 -21.26 6.00 -13.25
CA ALA A 74 -22.66 5.70 -12.98
C ALA A 74 -22.76 4.75 -11.78
N GLY A 75 -23.23 5.23 -10.63
CA GLY A 75 -23.32 4.50 -9.37
C GLY A 75 -24.26 3.30 -9.41
N VAL A 76 -23.72 2.12 -9.78
CA VAL A 76 -24.41 0.83 -9.76
C VAL A 76 -23.36 -0.20 -9.43
N ASN A 77 -23.51 -0.97 -8.35
CA ASN A 77 -22.61 -2.06 -7.94
C ASN A 77 -22.38 -3.06 -9.10
N VAL A 78 -21.40 -2.79 -9.98
CA VAL A 78 -21.29 -3.43 -11.29
C VAL A 78 -21.11 -4.95 -11.15
N TYR A 79 -20.38 -5.39 -10.13
CA TYR A 79 -20.07 -6.81 -9.97
C TYR A 79 -21.26 -7.67 -9.52
N ASN A 80 -22.16 -7.11 -8.71
CA ASN A 80 -23.29 -7.86 -8.14
C ASN A 80 -24.43 -8.06 -9.14
N ASP A 81 -24.53 -7.20 -10.15
CA ASP A 81 -25.59 -7.20 -11.17
C ASP A 81 -25.13 -7.78 -12.52
N ASN A 82 -23.97 -8.45 -12.56
CA ASN A 82 -23.39 -9.02 -13.77
C ASN A 82 -23.46 -10.55 -13.82
N VAL A 83 -23.59 -11.06 -15.07
CA VAL A 83 -23.46 -12.48 -15.42
C VAL A 83 -22.11 -12.67 -16.08
N TYR A 84 -21.31 -13.57 -15.54
CA TYR A 84 -19.99 -13.92 -16.07
C TYR A 84 -20.13 -15.20 -16.90
N ILE A 85 -19.53 -15.20 -18.09
CA ILE A 85 -19.48 -16.33 -19.00
C ILE A 85 -18.05 -16.53 -19.51
N PRO A 86 -17.61 -17.77 -19.80
CA PRO A 86 -16.33 -18.00 -20.44
C PRO A 86 -16.24 -17.28 -21.79
N ILE A 87 -15.06 -16.76 -22.10
CA ILE A 87 -14.80 -16.01 -23.34
C ILE A 87 -15.14 -16.85 -24.58
N LYS A 88 -14.79 -18.14 -24.58
CA LYS A 88 -15.09 -19.07 -25.68
C LYS A 88 -16.59 -19.24 -25.90
N THR A 89 -17.34 -19.41 -24.81
CA THR A 89 -18.82 -19.50 -24.83
C THR A 89 -19.43 -18.23 -25.41
N MET A 90 -18.89 -17.06 -25.04
CA MET A 90 -19.31 -15.78 -25.61
C MET A 90 -19.08 -15.73 -27.12
N LEU A 91 -17.85 -16.00 -27.56
CA LEU A 91 -17.45 -15.92 -28.97
C LEU A 91 -18.18 -16.92 -29.88
N MET A 92 -18.50 -18.11 -29.38
CA MET A 92 -19.18 -19.15 -30.17
C MET A 92 -20.69 -18.92 -30.30
N ARG A 93 -21.34 -18.39 -29.26
CA ARG A 93 -22.82 -18.39 -29.17
C ARG A 93 -23.45 -17.01 -29.36
N TYR A 94 -22.66 -15.94 -29.26
CA TYR A 94 -23.12 -14.56 -29.38
C TYR A 94 -22.40 -13.87 -30.55
N GLN A 95 -22.97 -13.99 -31.75
CA GLN A 95 -22.34 -13.47 -32.98
C GLN A 95 -22.49 -11.95 -33.18
N ASN A 96 -23.39 -11.27 -32.46
CA ASN A 96 -23.61 -9.83 -32.64
C ASN A 96 -23.72 -9.10 -31.29
N ARG A 97 -22.62 -8.48 -30.88
CA ARG A 97 -22.48 -7.78 -29.60
C ARG A 97 -23.35 -6.53 -29.51
N ALA A 98 -23.61 -5.86 -30.64
CA ALA A 98 -24.45 -4.67 -30.70
C ALA A 98 -25.88 -4.95 -30.21
N LEU A 99 -26.39 -6.17 -30.41
CA LEU A 99 -27.74 -6.57 -29.97
C LEU A 99 -27.84 -6.86 -28.46
N VAL A 100 -26.73 -7.22 -27.81
CA VAL A 100 -26.71 -7.60 -26.39
C VAL A 100 -26.72 -6.37 -25.48
N ASN A 101 -25.97 -5.31 -25.82
CA ASN A 101 -25.93 -4.07 -25.04
C ASN A 101 -27.10 -3.12 -25.33
N ALA A 102 -27.65 -3.13 -26.55
CA ALA A 102 -28.72 -2.21 -26.95
C ALA A 102 -29.99 -2.30 -26.06
N LYS A 103 -30.30 -3.48 -25.52
CA LYS A 103 -31.46 -3.68 -24.65
C LYS A 103 -31.33 -3.03 -23.27
N ARG A 104 -30.11 -2.86 -22.74
CA ARG A 104 -29.88 -2.24 -21.41
C ARG A 104 -30.13 -0.73 -21.42
N LEU A 105 -29.93 -0.08 -22.57
CA LEU A 105 -30.16 1.36 -22.75
C LEU A 105 -31.65 1.71 -22.96
N GLN A 106 -32.44 0.82 -23.57
CA GLN A 106 -33.88 1.05 -23.75
C GLN A 106 -34.69 0.90 -22.46
N SER A 107 -34.20 0.12 -21.49
CA SER A 107 -34.89 -0.09 -20.21
C SER A 107 -34.82 1.07 -19.22
N THR A 108 -34.15 2.18 -19.55
CA THR A 108 -34.00 3.35 -18.66
C THR A 108 -35.00 4.49 -18.98
N THR A 109 -35.97 4.29 -19.87
CA THR A 109 -36.92 5.38 -20.24
C THR A 109 -38.37 4.92 -20.40
N THR A 110 -38.90 4.26 -19.37
CA THR A 110 -40.37 4.17 -19.21
C THR A 110 -40.76 4.08 -17.73
N ILE A 111 -40.62 5.18 -17.01
CA ILE A 111 -41.43 5.42 -15.81
C ILE A 111 -42.80 5.86 -16.33
N SER A 112 -43.75 4.92 -16.44
CA SER A 112 -45.15 5.23 -16.73
C SER A 112 -45.83 5.76 -15.44
N GLY A 113 -45.54 7.02 -15.11
CA GLY A 113 -46.26 7.81 -14.12
C GLY A 113 -47.18 8.79 -14.82
N ARG A 114 -48.48 8.70 -14.53
CA ARG A 114 -49.57 9.43 -15.17
C ARG A 114 -49.42 10.95 -14.98
N GLY A 115 -48.99 11.66 -16.02
CA GLY A 115 -49.14 13.11 -16.16
C GLY A 115 -47.86 13.94 -16.07
N PHE A 116 -47.00 13.86 -17.10
CA PHE A 116 -46.23 14.95 -17.73
C PHE A 116 -45.20 14.33 -18.69
N ILE A 117 -45.31 14.59 -20.00
CA ILE A 117 -44.31 14.13 -20.98
C ILE A 117 -43.23 15.21 -21.08
N MET A 118 -42.15 15.08 -20.30
CA MET A 118 -40.94 15.85 -20.51
C MET A 118 -40.15 15.21 -21.67
N ARG A 119 -40.13 15.86 -22.83
CA ARG A 119 -39.35 15.44 -23.99
C ARG A 119 -37.86 15.71 -23.73
N GLY A 120 -37.21 14.78 -23.02
CA GLY A 120 -35.76 14.77 -22.88
C GLY A 120 -35.12 14.61 -24.26
N VAL A 121 -34.37 15.62 -24.69
CA VAL A 121 -33.47 15.55 -25.85
C VAL A 121 -32.46 14.46 -25.53
N SER A 122 -32.69 13.27 -26.09
CA SER A 122 -31.67 12.24 -26.15
C SER A 122 -30.67 12.72 -27.20
N THR A 123 -29.58 13.33 -26.73
CA THR A 123 -28.36 13.46 -27.52
C THR A 123 -28.09 12.08 -28.08
N LYS A 124 -28.23 11.93 -29.41
CA LYS A 124 -27.75 10.77 -30.16
C LYS A 124 -26.26 10.67 -29.87
N SER A 125 -25.89 9.99 -28.80
CA SER A 125 -24.56 9.42 -28.68
C SER A 125 -24.49 8.46 -29.86
N GLN A 126 -23.79 8.87 -30.92
CA GLN A 126 -23.42 8.01 -32.04
C GLN A 126 -22.95 6.70 -31.41
N SER A 127 -23.75 5.65 -31.56
CA SER A 127 -23.32 4.31 -31.23
C SER A 127 -22.17 4.02 -32.19
N SER A 128 -20.94 4.27 -31.76
CA SER A 128 -19.81 3.60 -32.40
C SER A 128 -20.17 2.12 -32.33
N GLN A 129 -20.44 1.52 -33.49
CA GLN A 129 -20.58 0.08 -33.55
C GLN A 129 -19.23 -0.44 -33.08
N ASN A 130 -19.17 -0.91 -31.83
CA ASN A 130 -17.99 -1.51 -31.29
C ASN A 130 -17.85 -2.87 -31.99
N TYR A 131 -17.10 -2.88 -33.09
CA TYR A 131 -16.79 -4.07 -33.87
C TYR A 131 -15.77 -4.97 -33.15
N HIS A 132 -15.16 -4.50 -32.05
CA HIS A 132 -14.17 -5.26 -31.33
C HIS A 132 -14.85 -6.36 -30.51
N GLN A 133 -14.29 -7.57 -30.61
CA GLN A 133 -14.76 -8.73 -29.86
C GLN A 133 -14.45 -8.62 -28.35
N LEU A 134 -13.39 -7.87 -28.00
CA LEU A 134 -12.92 -7.66 -26.64
C LEU A 134 -12.93 -6.16 -26.33
N ASP A 135 -13.50 -5.78 -25.17
CA ASP A 135 -13.46 -4.38 -24.70
C ASP A 135 -12.18 -4.05 -23.95
N ARG A 136 -11.72 -5.00 -23.13
CA ARG A 136 -10.66 -4.78 -22.17
C ARG A 136 -9.89 -6.06 -21.94
N ILE A 137 -8.57 -5.92 -21.94
CA ILE A 137 -7.65 -6.93 -21.43
C ILE A 137 -7.11 -6.37 -20.13
N VAL A 138 -7.25 -7.12 -19.05
CA VAL A 138 -6.72 -6.74 -17.74
C VAL A 138 -5.43 -7.50 -17.53
N VAL A 139 -4.34 -6.76 -17.26
CA VAL A 139 -3.01 -7.32 -17.05
C VAL A 139 -2.60 -7.04 -15.62
N GLN A 140 -2.19 -8.08 -14.89
CA GLN A 140 -1.64 -7.95 -13.55
C GLN A 140 -0.12 -7.83 -13.63
N VAL A 141 0.44 -6.82 -12.97
CA VAL A 141 1.88 -6.66 -12.80
C VAL A 141 2.22 -7.08 -11.36
N LYS A 142 3.33 -7.81 -11.19
CA LYS A 142 3.75 -8.33 -9.87
C LYS A 142 4.09 -7.20 -8.91
N GLU A 143 4.88 -6.24 -9.37
CA GLU A 143 5.36 -5.13 -8.58
C GLU A 143 4.88 -3.79 -9.13
N THR A 144 4.49 -2.90 -8.21
CA THR A 144 4.02 -1.55 -8.56
C THR A 144 5.07 -0.75 -9.34
N GLN A 145 6.35 -0.91 -9.00
CA GLN A 145 7.46 -0.19 -9.64
C GLN A 145 7.67 -0.58 -11.12
N ASP A 146 7.20 -1.76 -11.52
CA ASP A 146 7.35 -2.28 -12.88
C ASP A 146 6.21 -1.85 -13.80
N ILE A 147 5.18 -1.17 -13.28
CA ILE A 147 4.03 -0.74 -14.08
C ILE A 147 4.43 0.19 -15.23
N PRO A 148 5.29 1.22 -15.05
CA PRO A 148 5.70 2.10 -16.14
C PRO A 148 6.46 1.35 -17.25
N SER A 149 7.45 0.53 -16.87
CA SER A 149 8.24 -0.25 -17.82
C SER A 149 7.38 -1.28 -18.57
N THR A 150 6.46 -1.94 -17.86
CA THR A 150 5.51 -2.89 -18.47
C THR A 150 4.55 -2.18 -19.42
N THR A 151 4.06 -0.99 -19.07
CA THR A 151 3.16 -0.19 -19.91
C THR A 151 3.84 0.21 -21.22
N ASP A 152 5.10 0.63 -21.17
CA ASP A 152 5.89 0.96 -22.35
C ASP A 152 6.09 -0.26 -23.27
N VAL A 153 6.41 -1.41 -22.69
CA VAL A 153 6.58 -2.66 -23.44
C VAL A 153 5.25 -3.10 -24.08
N LEU A 154 4.15 -3.05 -23.34
CA LEU A 154 2.82 -3.38 -23.84
C LEU A 154 2.40 -2.43 -24.97
N SER A 155 2.63 -1.13 -24.82
CA SER A 155 2.34 -0.13 -25.84
C SER A 155 3.10 -0.43 -27.14
N ARG A 156 4.42 -0.68 -27.05
CA ARG A 156 5.24 -1.04 -28.22
C ARG A 156 4.83 -2.36 -28.85
N MET A 157 4.50 -3.37 -28.04
CA MET A 157 4.06 -4.68 -28.53
C MET A 157 2.72 -4.58 -29.28
N LEU A 158 1.75 -3.86 -28.71
CA LEU A 158 0.43 -3.66 -29.33
C LEU A 158 0.53 -2.81 -30.59
N MET A 159 1.30 -1.72 -30.58
CA MET A 159 1.58 -0.92 -31.78
C MET A 159 2.16 -1.78 -32.90
N ARG A 160 3.12 -2.67 -32.60
CA ARG A 160 3.69 -3.58 -33.60
C ARG A 160 2.65 -4.57 -34.13
N ARG A 161 1.84 -5.16 -33.24
CA ARG A 161 0.82 -6.15 -33.61
C ARG A 161 -0.32 -5.53 -34.43
N HIS A 162 -0.60 -4.25 -34.20
CA HIS A 162 -1.65 -3.50 -34.88
C HIS A 162 -1.09 -2.70 -36.08
N ALA A 163 0.04 -3.14 -36.64
CA ALA A 163 0.68 -2.58 -37.83
C ALA A 163 0.92 -1.05 -37.75
N GLY A 164 1.23 -0.53 -36.56
CA GLY A 164 1.50 0.89 -36.33
C GLY A 164 0.27 1.76 -36.10
N VAL A 165 -0.94 1.18 -36.08
CA VAL A 165 -2.18 1.90 -35.78
C VAL A 165 -2.42 1.95 -34.27
N LYS A 166 -2.69 3.15 -33.74
CA LYS A 166 -3.04 3.36 -32.33
C LYS A 166 -4.56 3.32 -32.14
N ASP A 167 -5.08 2.13 -31.88
CA ASP A 167 -6.51 1.82 -31.68
C ASP A 167 -6.81 1.28 -30.27
N PHE A 168 -5.86 1.37 -29.34
CA PHE A 168 -5.98 0.91 -27.96
C PHE A 168 -5.57 2.02 -26.97
N GLU A 169 -6.09 1.91 -25.75
CA GLU A 169 -5.74 2.75 -24.62
C GLU A 169 -5.31 1.87 -23.44
N ILE A 170 -4.17 2.19 -22.84
CA ILE A 170 -3.69 1.52 -21.62
C ILE A 170 -4.01 2.43 -20.45
N ILE A 171 -4.91 1.99 -19.58
CA ILE A 171 -5.34 2.73 -18.40
C ILE A 171 -4.62 2.14 -17.18
N VAL A 172 -3.74 2.92 -16.58
CA VAL A 172 -3.07 2.58 -15.31
C VAL A 172 -3.82 3.22 -14.15
N PRO A 173 -4.25 2.45 -13.13
CA PRO A 173 -4.90 3.02 -11.94
C PRO A 173 -3.91 3.82 -11.05
N GLU A 174 -3.55 5.05 -11.45
CA GLU A 174 -2.59 5.88 -10.72
C GLU A 174 -3.02 6.22 -9.28
N LEU A 175 -4.33 6.29 -9.03
CA LEU A 175 -4.87 6.63 -7.70
C LEU A 175 -4.49 5.58 -6.65
N LEU A 176 -4.47 4.30 -7.02
CA LEU A 176 -4.07 3.22 -6.12
C LEU A 176 -2.59 3.30 -5.77
N LEU A 177 -1.74 3.65 -6.75
CA LEU A 177 -0.30 3.80 -6.55
C LEU A 177 0.00 5.02 -5.66
N LYS A 178 -0.66 6.15 -5.92
CA LYS A 178 -0.51 7.38 -5.12
C LYS A 178 -1.03 7.19 -3.70
N GLN A 179 -2.12 6.45 -3.49
CA GLN A 179 -2.65 6.16 -2.14
C GLN A 179 -1.66 5.32 -1.33
N GLN A 180 -1.13 4.24 -1.90
CA GLN A 180 -0.11 3.42 -1.24
C GLN A 180 1.13 4.24 -0.87
N GLN A 181 1.62 5.08 -1.80
CA GLN A 181 2.77 5.94 -1.55
C GLN A 181 2.50 6.94 -0.42
N ARG A 182 1.35 7.64 -0.45
CA ARG A 182 0.97 8.57 0.63
C ARG A 182 0.90 7.89 1.98
N THR A 183 0.32 6.69 2.06
CA THR A 183 0.27 5.93 3.31
C THR A 183 1.67 5.60 3.80
N LYS A 184 2.56 5.10 2.94
CA LYS A 184 3.98 4.85 3.29
C LYS A 184 4.69 6.11 3.77
N ASP A 185 4.50 7.24 3.08
CA ASP A 185 5.12 8.51 3.44
C ASP A 185 4.64 9.00 4.82
N ILE A 186 3.33 8.90 5.10
CA ILE A 186 2.77 9.23 6.41
C ILE A 186 3.38 8.33 7.49
N PHE A 187 3.45 7.01 7.27
CA PHE A 187 4.06 6.09 8.23
C PHE A 187 5.54 6.42 8.48
N ASN A 188 6.31 6.72 7.43
CA ASN A 188 7.72 7.12 7.56
C ASN A 188 7.88 8.41 8.36
N ILE A 189 7.03 9.42 8.11
CA ILE A 189 7.05 10.68 8.86
C ILE A 189 6.73 10.44 10.34
N VAL A 190 5.67 9.67 10.63
CA VAL A 190 5.26 9.38 12.02
C VAL A 190 6.35 8.61 12.76
N LEU A 191 6.91 7.56 12.14
CA LEU A 191 7.96 6.75 12.76
C LEU A 191 9.24 7.56 12.97
N GLY A 192 9.61 8.40 11.99
CA GLY A 192 10.73 9.32 12.09
C GLY A 192 10.55 10.36 13.20
N ALA A 193 9.34 10.89 13.38
CA ALA A 193 9.02 11.84 14.45
C ALA A 193 9.13 11.17 15.83
N ILE A 194 8.56 9.98 16.02
CA ILE A 194 8.66 9.21 17.26
C ILE A 194 10.13 8.92 17.58
N ALA A 195 10.89 8.42 16.59
CA ALA A 195 12.31 8.14 16.76
C ALA A 195 13.10 9.39 17.15
N SER A 196 12.81 10.54 16.54
CA SER A 196 13.46 11.82 16.85
C SER A 196 13.16 12.29 18.28
N ILE A 197 11.90 12.16 18.74
CA ILE A 197 11.52 12.50 20.12
C ILE A 197 12.24 11.57 21.10
N SER A 198 12.25 10.26 20.86
CA SER A 198 12.98 9.30 21.69
C SER A 198 14.47 9.60 21.76
N LEU A 199 15.06 10.04 20.65
CA LEU A 199 16.46 10.43 20.57
C LEU A 199 16.75 11.66 21.46
N VAL A 200 15.89 12.68 21.40
CA VAL A 200 16.04 13.89 22.22
C VAL A 200 15.90 13.57 23.71
N VAL A 201 14.90 12.76 24.08
CA VAL A 201 14.70 12.34 25.48
C VAL A 201 15.90 11.53 25.98
N GLY A 202 16.41 10.60 25.16
CA GLY A 202 17.64 9.86 25.47
C GLY A 202 18.86 10.76 25.61
N GLY A 203 19.01 11.74 24.72
CA GLY A 203 20.08 12.74 24.78
C GLY A 203 20.03 13.60 26.06
N ILE A 204 18.85 14.06 26.46
CA ILE A 204 18.64 14.76 27.74
C ILE A 204 19.03 13.86 28.91
N GLY A 205 18.73 12.56 28.84
CA GLY A 205 19.16 11.57 29.84
C GLY A 205 20.69 11.51 29.97
N ILE A 206 21.40 11.38 28.85
CA ILE A 206 22.89 11.39 28.83
C ILE A 206 23.41 12.70 29.43
N MET A 207 22.82 13.84 29.04
CA MET A 207 23.20 15.15 29.55
C MET A 207 23.05 15.25 31.08
N ASN A 208 21.94 14.75 31.63
CA ASN A 208 21.69 14.79 33.08
C ASN A 208 22.65 13.89 33.86
N ILE A 209 22.90 12.68 33.37
CA ILE A 209 23.88 11.76 33.98
C ILE A 209 25.28 12.40 33.95
N MET A 210 25.67 13.01 32.84
CA MET A 210 26.95 13.72 32.72
C MET A 210 27.05 14.92 33.67
N PHE A 211 25.99 15.72 33.81
CA PHE A 211 25.97 16.82 34.78
C PHE A 211 26.17 16.34 36.22
N ALA A 212 25.49 15.25 36.61
CA ALA A 212 25.64 14.66 37.93
C ALA A 212 27.08 14.16 38.16
N SER A 213 27.65 13.43 37.19
CA SER A 213 29.02 12.90 37.29
C SER A 213 30.08 14.00 37.40
N VAL A 214 29.92 15.11 36.67
CA VAL A 214 30.79 16.29 36.77
C VAL A 214 30.73 16.91 38.17
N MET A 215 29.54 16.98 38.77
CA MET A 215 29.37 17.54 40.11
C MET A 215 29.94 16.64 41.20
N GLU A 216 29.85 15.31 41.06
CA GLU A 216 30.48 14.36 41.97
C GLU A 216 32.01 14.44 41.93
N ARG A 217 32.59 14.62 40.73
CA ARG A 217 34.05 14.66 40.51
C ARG A 217 34.64 16.07 40.53
N ILE A 218 33.92 17.06 41.09
CA ILE A 218 34.28 18.48 40.94
C ILE A 218 35.62 18.86 41.59
N LYS A 219 35.94 18.27 42.75
CA LYS A 219 37.21 18.46 43.45
C LYS A 219 38.38 17.91 42.61
N GLU A 220 38.19 16.77 41.96
CA GLU A 220 39.20 16.16 41.10
C GLU A 220 39.48 17.00 39.84
N ILE A 221 38.44 17.60 39.26
CA ILE A 221 38.60 18.51 38.11
C ILE A 221 39.39 19.76 38.54
N GLY A 222 39.06 20.32 39.70
CA GLY A 222 39.75 21.48 40.27
C GLY A 222 41.24 21.23 40.54
N THR A 223 41.59 20.06 41.10
CA THR A 223 43.00 19.70 41.32
C THR A 223 43.77 19.52 40.02
N ARG A 224 43.17 18.90 38.99
CA ARG A 224 43.80 18.73 37.66
C ARG A 224 44.05 20.08 36.98
N LEU A 225 43.09 21.01 37.04
CA LEU A 225 43.25 22.36 36.50
C LEU A 225 44.33 23.14 37.27
N ALA A 226 44.41 23.00 38.59
CA ALA A 226 45.43 23.66 39.42
C ALA A 226 46.86 23.15 39.15
N ILE A 227 47.01 21.87 38.77
CA ILE A 227 48.29 21.26 38.38
C ILE A 227 48.70 21.64 36.94
N GLY A 228 47.80 22.26 36.15
CA GLY A 228 48.10 22.82 34.83
C GLY A 228 47.43 22.10 33.64
N ALA A 229 46.43 21.24 33.88
CA ALA A 229 45.64 20.67 32.78
C ALA A 229 44.92 21.77 32.00
N LYS A 230 44.86 21.65 30.66
CA LYS A 230 44.12 22.61 29.84
C LYS A 230 42.63 22.31 29.93
N LYS A 231 41.80 23.34 29.77
CA LYS A 231 40.33 23.18 29.66
C LYS A 231 39.95 22.15 28.60
N ALA A 232 40.68 22.12 27.48
CA ALA A 232 40.48 21.16 26.40
C ALA A 232 40.68 19.69 26.83
N ASP A 233 41.60 19.41 27.75
CA ASP A 233 41.87 18.05 28.23
C ASP A 233 40.68 17.52 29.05
N ILE A 234 40.09 18.38 29.89
CA ILE A 234 38.89 18.08 30.67
C ILE A 234 37.68 17.88 29.74
N VAL A 235 37.49 18.76 28.75
CA VAL A 235 36.40 18.61 27.78
C VAL A 235 36.54 17.29 27.00
N ALA A 236 37.75 16.97 26.52
CA ALA A 236 38.00 15.75 25.76
C ALA A 236 37.72 14.48 26.58
N GLN A 237 38.10 14.47 27.86
CA GLN A 237 37.84 13.34 28.76
C GLN A 237 36.34 13.09 28.94
N PHE A 238 35.57 14.11 29.35
CA PHE A 238 34.14 13.95 29.59
C PHE A 238 33.36 13.70 28.29
N LEU A 239 33.80 14.30 27.18
CA LEU A 239 33.21 14.02 25.86
C LEU A 239 33.46 12.56 25.45
N ALA A 240 34.66 12.02 25.69
CA ALA A 240 34.95 10.62 25.42
C ALA A 240 34.11 9.68 26.29
N GLU A 241 33.87 10.00 27.56
CA GLU A 241 32.99 9.25 28.46
C GLU A 241 31.54 9.24 27.93
N ALA A 242 31.01 10.40 27.52
CA ALA A 242 29.67 10.51 26.94
C ALA A 242 29.52 9.75 25.61
N VAL A 243 30.51 9.85 24.73
CA VAL A 243 30.52 9.14 23.44
C VAL A 243 30.64 7.63 23.65
N LEU A 244 31.42 7.17 24.64
CA LEU A 244 31.53 5.75 24.94
C LEU A 244 30.22 5.16 25.46
N ILE A 245 29.49 5.89 26.30
CA ILE A 245 28.14 5.53 26.75
C ILE A 245 27.18 5.48 25.54
N SER A 246 27.22 6.47 24.65
CA SER A 246 26.31 6.51 23.50
C SER A 246 26.62 5.41 22.48
N VAL A 247 27.89 5.18 22.16
CA VAL A 247 28.34 4.13 21.23
C VAL A 247 28.03 2.73 21.75
N SER A 248 28.27 2.46 23.04
CA SER A 248 27.91 1.18 23.65
C SER A 248 26.40 0.97 23.66
N GLY A 249 25.61 1.98 24.03
CA GLY A 249 24.15 1.95 23.94
C GLY A 249 23.65 1.76 22.50
N GLY A 250 24.29 2.41 21.53
CA GLY A 250 24.00 2.27 20.10
C GLY A 250 24.27 0.86 19.60
N PHE A 251 25.41 0.26 19.98
CA PHE A 251 25.75 -1.11 19.63
C PHE A 251 24.75 -2.12 20.22
N ILE A 252 24.40 -1.97 21.50
CA ILE A 252 23.38 -2.79 22.17
C ILE A 252 22.02 -2.61 21.49
N GLY A 253 21.64 -1.38 21.14
CA GLY A 253 20.40 -1.07 20.44
C GLY A 253 20.32 -1.71 19.06
N ILE A 254 21.43 -1.73 18.30
CA ILE A 254 21.51 -2.41 17.00
C ILE A 254 21.33 -3.91 17.17
N MET A 255 22.02 -4.52 18.13
CA MET A 255 21.89 -5.95 18.42
C MET A 255 20.46 -6.33 18.80
N LEU A 256 19.83 -5.55 19.70
CA LEU A 256 18.44 -5.73 20.08
C LEU A 256 17.48 -5.53 18.90
N GLY A 257 17.73 -4.52 18.05
CA GLY A 257 16.91 -4.26 16.85
C GLY A 257 16.95 -5.41 15.85
N ILE A 258 18.13 -5.97 15.58
CA ILE A 258 18.30 -7.15 14.71
C ILE A 258 17.59 -8.36 15.32
N LEU A 259 17.77 -8.60 16.62
CA LEU A 259 17.12 -9.69 17.34
C LEU A 259 15.58 -9.58 17.28
N LEU A 260 15.04 -8.38 17.55
CA LEU A 260 13.60 -8.13 17.46
C LEU A 260 13.07 -8.35 16.05
N SER A 261 13.82 -7.89 15.04
CA SER A 261 13.48 -8.06 13.63
C SER A 261 13.40 -9.54 13.23
N PHE A 262 14.33 -10.36 13.72
CA PHE A 262 14.31 -11.82 13.51
C PHE A 262 13.12 -12.49 14.21
N LEU A 263 12.82 -12.08 15.46
CA LEU A 263 11.67 -12.60 16.20
C LEU A 263 10.35 -12.26 15.50
N ILE A 264 10.19 -11.03 15.02
CA ILE A 264 8.99 -10.59 14.29
C ILE A 264 8.83 -11.40 13.00
N ASN A 265 9.90 -11.61 12.25
CA ASN A 265 9.85 -12.43 11.03
C ASN A 265 9.39 -13.86 11.34
N ARG A 266 9.82 -14.43 12.47
CA ARG A 266 9.48 -15.80 12.85
C ARG A 266 8.07 -16.00 13.40
N PHE A 267 7.54 -15.01 14.13
CA PHE A 267 6.24 -15.13 14.82
C PHE A 267 5.08 -14.47 14.06
N ALA A 268 5.35 -13.45 13.23
CA ALA A 268 4.33 -12.67 12.56
C ALA A 268 4.30 -12.87 11.03
N ASP A 269 5.20 -13.67 10.46
CA ASP A 269 5.37 -13.88 9.00
C ASP A 269 5.51 -12.56 8.20
N ILE A 270 6.00 -11.49 8.86
CA ILE A 270 6.29 -10.21 8.22
C ILE A 270 7.76 -10.21 7.80
N LEU A 271 8.02 -10.19 6.48
CA LEU A 271 9.36 -10.09 5.92
C LEU A 271 10.02 -8.77 6.33
N THR A 272 10.92 -8.84 7.31
CA THR A 272 11.72 -7.69 7.75
C THR A 272 13.03 -7.64 6.98
N VAL A 273 13.26 -6.55 6.25
CA VAL A 273 14.50 -6.32 5.49
C VAL A 273 15.36 -5.30 6.25
N ILE A 274 16.53 -5.73 6.69
CA ILE A 274 17.51 -4.88 7.38
C ILE A 274 18.56 -4.45 6.37
N SER A 275 18.59 -3.15 6.04
CA SER A 275 19.62 -2.60 5.15
C SER A 275 20.91 -2.28 5.93
N PRO A 276 22.09 -2.73 5.48
CA PRO A 276 23.38 -2.39 6.11
C PRO A 276 23.59 -0.88 6.24
N LEU A 277 23.17 -0.11 5.24
CA LEU A 277 23.31 1.36 5.26
C LEU A 277 22.51 1.99 6.40
N SER A 278 21.30 1.49 6.69
CA SER A 278 20.48 1.97 7.80
C SER A 278 21.14 1.73 9.16
N VAL A 279 21.86 0.63 9.32
CA VAL A 279 22.61 0.32 10.55
C VAL A 279 23.75 1.32 10.77
N PHE A 280 24.52 1.62 9.72
CA PHE A 280 25.59 2.63 9.81
C PHE A 280 25.05 4.03 10.11
N VAL A 281 23.92 4.41 9.49
CA VAL A 281 23.26 5.70 9.77
C VAL A 281 22.78 5.75 11.22
N ALA A 282 22.14 4.69 11.73
CA ALA A 282 21.67 4.62 13.12
C ALA A 282 22.84 4.73 14.12
N PHE A 283 23.94 4.03 13.85
CA PHE A 283 25.17 4.12 14.65
C PHE A 283 25.75 5.54 14.65
N GLY A 284 25.84 6.17 13.47
CA GLY A 284 26.32 7.54 13.32
C GLY A 284 25.46 8.55 14.07
N VAL A 285 24.13 8.40 14.02
CA VAL A 285 23.19 9.23 14.78
C VAL A 285 23.38 9.05 16.29
N SER A 286 23.56 7.81 16.76
CA SER A 286 23.80 7.53 18.19
C SER A 286 25.11 8.15 18.70
N ALA A 287 26.19 8.10 17.92
CA ALA A 287 27.44 8.78 18.23
C ALA A 287 27.26 10.31 18.25
N ALA A 288 26.58 10.87 17.24
CA ALA A 288 26.32 12.32 17.15
C ALA A 288 25.54 12.85 18.36
N VAL A 289 24.56 12.10 18.86
CA VAL A 289 23.80 12.46 20.07
C VAL A 289 24.68 12.51 21.31
N GLY A 290 25.56 11.53 21.48
CA GLY A 290 26.53 11.52 22.58
C GLY A 290 27.44 12.75 22.56
N VAL A 291 27.91 13.13 21.37
CA VAL A 291 28.71 14.35 21.18
C VAL A 291 27.92 15.61 21.52
N ILE A 292 26.72 15.79 20.93
CA ILE A 292 25.92 17.01 21.09
C ILE A 292 25.52 17.22 22.56
N PHE A 293 24.98 16.18 23.21
CA PHE A 293 24.48 16.29 24.58
C PHE A 293 25.58 16.20 25.64
N GLY A 294 26.73 15.56 25.34
CA GLY A 294 27.89 15.50 26.23
C GLY A 294 28.76 16.75 26.22
N LEU A 295 28.79 17.50 25.11
CA LEU A 295 29.66 18.68 24.96
C LEU A 295 29.30 19.81 25.93
N SER A 296 28.02 20.08 26.14
CA SER A 296 27.56 21.18 27.01
C SER A 296 27.98 20.99 28.49
N PRO A 297 27.70 19.82 29.12
CA PRO A 297 28.22 19.52 30.46
C PRO A 297 29.75 19.56 30.53
N ALA A 298 30.43 18.94 29.55
CA ALA A 298 31.90 18.88 29.52
C ALA A 298 32.54 20.29 29.47
N LYS A 299 31.98 21.18 28.65
CA LYS A 299 32.43 22.58 28.55
C LYS A 299 32.20 23.33 29.86
N ARG A 300 31.01 23.19 30.46
CA ARG A 300 30.71 23.81 31.76
C ARG A 300 31.63 23.32 32.88
N ALA A 301 32.01 22.05 32.87
CA ALA A 301 32.96 21.47 33.81
C ALA A 301 34.34 22.14 33.72
N ALA A 302 34.83 22.35 32.49
CA ALA A 302 36.14 22.94 32.23
C ALA A 302 36.21 24.46 32.49
N GLU A 303 35.06 25.14 32.57
CA GLU A 303 34.98 26.58 32.82
C GLU A 303 34.91 26.95 34.31
N LYS A 304 34.71 25.98 35.22
CA LYS A 304 34.70 26.25 36.67
C LYS A 304 36.07 26.70 37.19
N ASP A 305 36.04 27.64 38.13
CA ASP A 305 37.24 28.14 38.81
C ASP A 305 37.83 27.05 39.72
N PRO A 306 39.13 26.70 39.59
CA PRO A 306 39.80 25.74 40.46
C PRO A 306 39.72 26.12 41.95
N ILE A 307 39.75 27.42 42.26
CA ILE A 307 39.73 27.93 43.64
C ILE A 307 38.35 27.70 44.27
N GLU A 308 37.27 27.97 43.54
CA GLU A 308 35.91 27.68 44.01
C GLU A 308 35.65 26.18 44.14
N SER A 309 36.21 25.38 43.23
CA SER A 309 36.00 23.93 43.19
C SER A 309 36.63 23.20 44.40
N LEU A 310 37.67 23.78 44.99
CA LEU A 310 38.36 23.25 46.18
C LEU A 310 37.74 23.73 47.50
N ARG A 311 36.92 24.78 47.46
CA ARG A 311 36.33 25.44 48.64
C ARG A 311 34.96 24.88 49.05
N TYR A 312 34.29 24.14 48.17
CA TYR A 312 33.04 23.46 48.50
C TYR A 312 33.31 22.27 49.44
N GLU A 313 32.74 22.30 50.66
CA GLU A 313 32.51 21.11 51.49
C GLU A 313 31.28 20.35 51.02
#